data_AF-A0A1Y2F6R9-F1
#
_entry.id   AF-A0A1Y2F6R9-F1
#
_cell.length_a   1.000
_cell.length_b   1.000
_cell.length_c   1.000
_cell.angle_alpha   90.00
_cell.angle_beta   90.00
_cell.angle_gamma   90.00
#
_symmetry.space_group_name_H-M   'P 1'
#
loop_
_entity.id
_entity.type
_entity.pdbx_description
1 polymer ?
#
loop_
_entity_poly.entity_id
_entity_poly.type
_entity_poly.pdbx_seq_one_letter_code
_entity_poly.pdbx_strand_id
1 'polypeptide(L)'
;MQAHAMRWSSLLTAGFAGLWLYTVYSRRSAIGRAIGIIKLAFSILEQNMYLLVISFSTLYLFLAFTFIWILQFERLFLRGTMTGISGHRMWILQGDSWPLGAYFIMVYLWTFGVVSGIQRASISAVTSQWYFHRHDQPRTPPKAATEAALWHALSASFGTICASSLFSLLTRLPLLVVPRRIAGTITLAAYMFLSAPLVNLTSPLTLTYAAIFSVNLKTAARIMDAQPRLKPGKHWQPYRTAKMVLSAARATTALGLGLAAWIQAARRSGTNSSLYGYLVGMIAGTIGWTIVGCVEGLVSVLVDACFVSWIVDADNTAAGRTHCQEANTVFGALPASARGLGALQV
;
A
#
# COMPACT_ATOMS: atom_id res chain seq x y z
N MET A 1 -14.11 -11.56 33.68
CA MET A 1 -13.50 -11.73 32.33
C MET A 1 -12.85 -10.45 31.82
N GLN A 2 -13.55 -9.30 31.81
CA GLN A 2 -13.02 -8.02 31.28
C GLN A 2 -11.77 -7.50 32.00
N ALA A 3 -11.69 -7.59 33.33
CA ALA A 3 -10.49 -7.19 34.09
C ALA A 3 -9.24 -8.05 33.76
N HIS A 4 -9.44 -9.34 33.50
CA HIS A 4 -8.35 -10.21 33.01
C HIS A 4 -7.94 -9.84 31.58
N ALA A 5 -8.90 -9.58 30.69
CA ALA A 5 -8.60 -9.12 29.33
C ALA A 5 -7.82 -7.79 29.32
N MET A 6 -8.16 -6.85 30.21
CA MET A 6 -7.45 -5.57 30.35
C MET A 6 -6.00 -5.75 30.84
N ARG A 7 -5.76 -6.66 31.78
CA ARG A 7 -4.41 -7.00 32.28
C ARG A 7 -3.54 -7.64 31.20
N TRP A 8 -4.11 -8.57 30.43
CA TRP A 8 -3.39 -9.19 29.32
C TRP A 8 -3.15 -8.21 28.17
N SER A 9 -4.11 -7.35 27.86
CA SER A 9 -3.94 -6.34 26.81
C SER A 9 -2.94 -5.25 27.19
N SER A 10 -2.86 -4.85 28.47
CA SER A 10 -1.87 -3.86 28.92
C SER A 10 -0.45 -4.42 28.87
N LEU A 11 -0.25 -5.67 29.29
CA LEU A 11 1.02 -6.38 29.14
C LEU A 11 1.42 -6.52 27.67
N LEU A 12 0.47 -6.90 26.81
CA LEU A 12 0.71 -7.01 25.36
C LEU A 12 1.07 -5.65 24.75
N THR A 13 0.34 -4.59 25.10
CA THR A 13 0.60 -3.23 24.60
C THR A 13 1.96 -2.72 25.09
N ALA A 14 2.32 -2.98 26.35
CA ALA A 14 3.63 -2.63 26.90
C ALA A 14 4.77 -3.40 26.21
N GLY A 15 4.58 -4.69 25.92
CA GLY A 15 5.53 -5.50 25.15
C GLY A 15 5.72 -4.97 23.73
N PHE A 16 4.63 -4.64 23.04
CA PHE A 16 4.69 -4.01 21.72
C PHE A 16 5.40 -2.66 21.75
N ALA A 17 5.12 -1.81 22.75
CA ALA A 17 5.79 -0.52 22.92
C ALA A 17 7.30 -0.69 23.17
N GLY A 18 7.69 -1.64 24.02
CA GLY A 18 9.10 -1.98 24.28
C GLY A 18 9.82 -2.48 23.03
N LEU A 19 9.20 -3.40 22.28
CA LEU A 19 9.75 -3.88 21.01
C LEU A 19 9.88 -2.75 19.98
N TRP A 20 8.90 -1.85 19.92
CA TRP A 20 8.94 -0.69 19.03
C TRP A 20 10.08 0.26 19.39
N LEU A 21 10.20 0.63 20.66
CA LEU A 21 11.31 1.46 21.17
C LEU A 21 12.66 0.82 20.90
N TYR A 22 12.79 -0.49 21.12
CA TYR A 22 14.00 -1.24 20.81
C TYR A 22 14.33 -1.18 19.32
N THR A 23 13.36 -1.42 18.43
CA THR A 23 13.60 -1.34 16.98
C THR A 23 13.98 0.06 16.52
N VAL A 24 13.39 1.11 17.12
CA VAL A 24 13.74 2.51 16.83
C VAL A 24 15.16 2.81 17.26
N TYR A 25 15.52 2.40 18.47
CA TYR A 25 16.85 2.61 19.03
C TYR A 25 17.92 1.89 18.21
N SER A 26 17.73 0.59 17.95
CA SER A 26 18.68 -0.24 17.19
C SER A 26 18.83 0.16 15.73
N ARG A 27 17.87 0.89 15.14
CA ARG A 27 17.88 1.29 13.71
C ARG A 27 17.90 2.81 13.49
N ARG A 28 18.29 3.60 14.49
CA ARG A 28 18.24 5.08 14.46
C ARG A 28 18.86 5.73 13.21
N SER A 29 19.98 5.20 12.71
CA SER A 29 20.66 5.76 11.52
C SER A 29 19.90 5.52 10.23
N ALA A 30 19.26 4.37 10.09
CA ALA A 30 18.39 4.06 8.95
C ALA A 30 17.07 4.86 9.03
N ILE A 31 16.55 5.05 10.24
CA ILE A 31 15.34 5.84 10.49
C ILE A 31 15.54 7.31 10.13
N GLY A 32 16.70 7.91 10.42
CA GLY A 32 16.99 9.28 10.01
C GLY A 32 16.86 9.48 8.50
N ARG A 33 17.36 8.53 7.70
CA ARG A 33 17.21 8.54 6.24
C ARG A 33 15.76 8.32 5.81
N ALA A 34 15.08 7.37 6.43
CA ALA A 34 13.67 7.10 6.17
C ALA A 34 12.80 8.34 6.43
N ILE A 35 13.06 9.09 7.51
CA ILE A 35 12.37 10.35 7.80
C ILE A 35 12.64 11.38 6.70
N GLY A 36 13.86 11.45 6.16
CA GLY A 36 14.17 12.28 4.99
C GLY A 36 13.33 11.92 3.76
N ILE A 37 13.15 10.63 3.47
CA ILE A 37 12.29 10.13 2.38
C ILE A 37 10.84 10.58 2.59
N ILE A 38 10.37 10.43 3.83
CA ILE A 38 8.99 10.75 4.19
C ILE A 38 8.74 12.26 4.13
N LYS A 39 9.69 13.08 4.59
CA LYS A 39 9.64 14.55 4.47
C LYS A 39 9.59 14.99 3.02
N LEU A 40 10.38 14.37 2.14
CA LEU A 40 10.31 14.64 0.70
C LEU A 40 8.92 14.31 0.14
N ALA A 41 8.35 13.15 0.51
CA ALA A 41 6.99 12.81 0.09
C ALA A 41 5.94 13.80 0.61
N PHE A 42 6.04 14.27 1.85
CA PHE A 42 5.14 15.30 2.38
C PHE A 42 5.32 16.66 1.70
N SER A 43 6.53 17.04 1.31
CA SER A 43 6.78 18.28 0.52
C SER A 43 6.06 18.24 -0.84
N ILE A 44 6.04 17.08 -1.49
CA ILE A 44 5.30 16.88 -2.75
C ILE A 44 3.80 17.01 -2.52
N LEU A 45 3.31 16.45 -1.41
CA LEU A 45 1.91 16.50 -1.02
C LEU A 45 1.44 17.91 -0.71
N GLU A 46 2.26 18.70 0.02
CA GLU A 46 1.98 20.09 0.36
C GLU A 46 1.84 20.96 -0.90
N GLN A 47 2.67 20.71 -1.91
CA GLN A 47 2.63 21.44 -3.18
C GLN A 47 1.48 20.98 -4.10
N ASN A 48 0.89 19.80 -3.86
CA ASN A 48 -0.14 19.19 -4.69
C ASN A 48 -1.27 18.58 -3.82
N MET A 49 -2.05 19.45 -3.18
CA MET A 49 -3.15 19.03 -2.29
C MET A 49 -4.22 18.16 -3.00
N TYR A 50 -4.33 18.24 -4.33
CA TYR A 50 -5.23 17.41 -5.14
C TYR A 50 -4.92 15.90 -5.04
N LEU A 51 -3.70 15.51 -4.65
CA LEU A 51 -3.35 14.10 -4.41
C LEU A 51 -4.08 13.50 -3.19
N LEU A 52 -4.39 14.33 -2.18
CA LEU A 52 -5.28 13.92 -1.10
C LEU A 52 -6.69 13.63 -1.62
N VAL A 53 -7.19 14.47 -2.52
CA VAL A 53 -8.52 14.29 -3.13
C VAL A 53 -8.59 12.94 -3.85
N ILE A 54 -7.60 12.59 -4.69
CA ILE A 54 -7.56 11.27 -5.35
C ILE A 54 -7.63 10.14 -4.32
N SER A 55 -6.90 10.26 -3.21
CA SER A 55 -6.80 9.19 -2.22
C SER A 55 -8.08 9.03 -1.41
N PHE A 56 -8.71 10.13 -0.97
CA PHE A 56 -10.01 10.10 -0.30
C PHE A 56 -11.15 9.71 -1.25
N SER A 57 -11.13 10.15 -2.51
CA SER A 57 -12.08 9.69 -3.53
C SER A 57 -11.98 8.19 -3.75
N THR A 58 -10.76 7.64 -3.75
CA THR A 58 -10.53 6.20 -3.85
C THR A 58 -11.09 5.47 -2.63
N LEU A 59 -10.88 5.99 -1.41
CA LEU A 59 -11.49 5.44 -0.19
C LEU A 59 -13.03 5.45 -0.25
N TYR A 60 -13.64 6.55 -0.68
CA TYR A 60 -15.09 6.65 -0.82
C TYR A 60 -15.63 5.67 -1.86
N LEU A 61 -14.96 5.55 -3.01
CA LEU A 61 -15.30 4.59 -4.05
C LEU A 61 -15.24 3.15 -3.52
N PHE A 62 -14.24 2.82 -2.69
CA PHE A 62 -14.18 1.53 -2.02
C PHE A 62 -15.36 1.29 -1.09
N LEU A 63 -15.68 2.24 -0.22
CA LEU A 63 -16.81 2.10 0.70
C LEU A 63 -18.11 1.89 -0.07
N ALA A 64 -18.40 2.74 -1.07
CA ALA A 64 -19.59 2.65 -1.90
C ALA A 64 -19.67 1.29 -2.64
N PHE A 65 -18.56 0.84 -3.24
CA PHE A 65 -18.50 -0.45 -3.92
C PHE A 65 -18.71 -1.62 -2.95
N THR A 66 -18.10 -1.59 -1.75
CA THR A 66 -18.29 -2.62 -0.73
C THR A 66 -19.74 -2.68 -0.25
N PHE A 67 -20.42 -1.54 -0.07
CA PHE A 67 -21.85 -1.52 0.27
C PHE A 67 -22.69 -2.18 -0.83
N ILE A 68 -22.48 -1.80 -2.10
CA ILE A 68 -23.18 -2.41 -3.24
C ILE A 68 -22.90 -3.91 -3.30
N TRP A 69 -21.64 -4.31 -3.11
CA TRP A 69 -21.21 -5.70 -3.13
C TRP A 69 -21.88 -6.53 -2.02
N ILE A 70 -21.99 -6.00 -0.80
CA ILE A 70 -22.68 -6.68 0.33
C ILE A 70 -24.17 -6.86 0.00
N LEU A 71 -24.84 -5.82 -0.51
CA LEU A 71 -26.26 -5.93 -0.89
C LEU A 71 -26.50 -7.00 -1.96
N GLN A 72 -25.58 -7.11 -2.93
CA GLN A 72 -25.64 -8.15 -3.96
C GLN A 72 -25.32 -9.53 -3.39
N PHE A 73 -24.34 -9.63 -2.48
CA PHE A 73 -24.00 -10.86 -1.78
C PHE A 73 -25.20 -11.42 -1.02
N GLU A 74 -25.89 -10.57 -0.26
CA GLU A 74 -27.08 -10.95 0.49
C GLU A 74 -28.18 -11.46 -0.44
N ARG A 75 -28.43 -10.76 -1.56
CA ARG A 75 -29.47 -11.16 -2.52
C ARG A 75 -29.15 -12.47 -3.23
N LEU A 76 -27.88 -12.72 -3.58
CA LEU A 76 -27.46 -13.88 -4.35
C LEU A 76 -27.24 -15.12 -3.49
N PHE A 77 -26.66 -14.96 -2.30
CA PHE A 77 -26.27 -16.10 -1.45
C PHE A 77 -27.19 -16.34 -0.26
N LEU A 78 -27.95 -15.35 0.24
CA LEU A 78 -28.92 -15.59 1.33
C LEU A 78 -30.33 -15.97 0.86
N ARG A 79 -30.63 -15.92 -0.45
CA ARG A 79 -31.85 -16.50 -1.04
C ARG A 79 -31.70 -18.02 -1.24
N GLY A 80 -31.59 -18.76 -0.14
CA GLY A 80 -31.61 -20.23 -0.17
C GLY A 80 -33.03 -20.81 -0.11
N THR A 81 -33.23 -21.99 -0.68
CA THR A 81 -34.47 -22.77 -0.55
C THR A 81 -34.48 -23.54 0.77
N MET A 82 -35.54 -23.39 1.56
CA MET A 82 -35.75 -24.20 2.77
C MET A 82 -36.24 -25.59 2.36
N THR A 83 -35.37 -26.59 2.34
CA THR A 83 -35.76 -27.99 2.13
C THR A 83 -35.62 -28.77 3.43
N GLY A 84 -36.72 -29.32 3.93
CA GLY A 84 -36.74 -30.14 5.14
C GLY A 84 -37.28 -31.54 4.84
N ILE A 85 -36.56 -32.56 5.27
CA ILE A 85 -37.08 -33.92 5.44
C ILE A 85 -37.21 -34.11 6.95
N SER A 86 -38.37 -34.55 7.44
CA SER A 86 -38.68 -34.83 8.86
C SER A 86 -38.45 -33.68 9.84
N GLY A 87 -39.28 -32.63 9.81
CA GLY A 87 -39.46 -31.68 10.93
C GLY A 87 -38.34 -30.67 11.21
N HIS A 88 -37.12 -30.88 10.72
CA HIS A 88 -36.01 -29.95 10.86
C HIS A 88 -35.78 -29.18 9.55
N ARG A 89 -36.09 -27.87 9.56
CA ARG A 89 -35.79 -26.98 8.44
C ARG A 89 -34.32 -26.58 8.51
N MET A 90 -33.48 -27.11 7.62
CA MET A 90 -32.10 -26.67 7.47
C MET A 90 -31.97 -25.79 6.22
N TRP A 91 -31.31 -24.66 6.37
CA TRP A 91 -30.94 -23.80 5.25
C TRP A 91 -29.69 -24.41 4.62
N ILE A 92 -29.82 -24.96 3.41
CA ILE A 92 -28.69 -25.52 2.66
C ILE A 92 -28.48 -24.64 1.43
N LEU A 93 -27.29 -24.06 1.32
CA LEU A 93 -26.82 -23.47 0.08
C LEU A 93 -26.47 -24.60 -0.89
N GLN A 94 -27.09 -24.63 -2.08
CA GLN A 94 -26.82 -25.67 -3.09
C GLN A 94 -25.31 -25.75 -3.41
N GLY A 95 -24.76 -26.97 -3.40
CA GLY A 95 -23.32 -27.22 -3.60
C GLY A 95 -22.73 -26.69 -4.92
N ASP A 96 -23.54 -26.55 -5.97
CA ASP A 96 -23.13 -25.98 -7.27
C ASP A 96 -22.85 -24.47 -7.24
N SER A 97 -23.15 -23.78 -6.13
CA SER A 97 -22.95 -22.33 -5.99
C SER A 97 -21.56 -21.92 -5.46
N TRP A 98 -20.73 -22.87 -5.01
CA TRP A 98 -19.36 -22.61 -4.56
C TRP A 98 -18.46 -21.91 -5.61
N PRO A 99 -18.41 -22.34 -6.89
CA PRO A 99 -17.63 -21.62 -7.92
C PRO A 99 -18.15 -20.19 -8.16
N LEU A 100 -19.46 -19.97 -8.02
CA LEU A 100 -20.06 -18.64 -8.11
C LEU A 100 -19.60 -17.75 -6.95
N GLY A 101 -19.55 -18.29 -5.72
CA GLY A 101 -18.99 -17.61 -4.55
C GLY A 101 -17.52 -17.24 -4.73
N ALA A 102 -16.71 -18.17 -5.24
CA ALA A 102 -15.30 -17.93 -5.52
C ALA A 102 -15.11 -16.83 -6.59
N TYR A 103 -15.89 -16.87 -7.67
CA TYR A 103 -15.89 -15.82 -8.70
C TYR A 103 -16.29 -14.46 -8.11
N PHE A 104 -17.31 -14.42 -7.25
CA PHE A 104 -17.80 -13.19 -6.64
C PHE A 104 -16.76 -12.53 -5.72
N ILE A 105 -16.02 -13.34 -4.94
CA ILE A 105 -14.88 -12.88 -4.12
C ILE A 105 -13.71 -12.45 -5.01
N MET A 106 -13.41 -13.20 -6.06
CA MET A 106 -12.36 -12.85 -7.03
C MET A 106 -12.63 -11.48 -7.65
N VAL A 107 -13.86 -11.22 -8.10
CA VAL A 107 -14.27 -9.92 -8.66
C VAL A 107 -14.09 -8.80 -7.62
N TYR A 108 -14.51 -9.02 -6.37
CA TYR A 108 -14.31 -8.03 -5.30
C TYR A 108 -12.86 -7.64 -5.10
N LEU A 109 -11.99 -8.64 -4.93
CA LEU A 109 -10.56 -8.44 -4.71
C LEU A 109 -9.87 -7.85 -5.95
N TRP A 110 -10.31 -8.23 -7.15
CA TRP A 110 -9.79 -7.70 -8.41
C TRP A 110 -10.18 -6.24 -8.60
N THR A 111 -11.45 -5.88 -8.39
CA THR A 111 -11.89 -4.48 -8.42
C THR A 111 -11.14 -3.65 -7.38
N PHE A 112 -10.86 -4.22 -6.20
CA PHE A 112 -10.01 -3.58 -5.19
C PHE A 112 -8.61 -3.26 -5.72
N GLY A 113 -8.00 -4.23 -6.40
CA GLY A 113 -6.72 -4.07 -7.09
C GLY A 113 -6.78 -3.01 -8.18
N VAL A 114 -7.82 -3.00 -9.03
CA VAL A 114 -7.97 -2.02 -10.13
C VAL A 114 -8.04 -0.59 -9.61
N VAL A 115 -8.92 -0.33 -8.65
CA VAL A 115 -9.10 1.02 -8.09
C VAL A 115 -7.82 1.51 -7.39
N SER A 116 -7.17 0.65 -6.59
CA SER A 116 -5.89 1.01 -5.95
C SER A 116 -4.75 1.18 -6.97
N GLY A 117 -4.81 0.47 -8.10
CA GLY A 117 -3.90 0.65 -9.22
C GLY A 117 -4.09 1.98 -9.96
N ILE A 118 -5.34 2.42 -10.15
CA ILE A 118 -5.65 3.75 -10.73
C ILE A 118 -5.12 4.86 -9.85
N GLN A 119 -5.38 4.78 -8.53
CA GLN A 119 -4.82 5.71 -7.55
C GLN A 119 -3.28 5.74 -7.65
N ARG A 120 -2.66 4.56 -7.67
CA ARG A 120 -1.19 4.43 -7.75
C ARG A 120 -0.63 5.06 -9.03
N ALA A 121 -1.21 4.74 -10.18
CA ALA A 121 -0.77 5.25 -11.48
C ALA A 121 -0.87 6.77 -11.53
N SER A 122 -2.02 7.32 -11.13
CA SER A 122 -2.29 8.77 -11.14
C SER A 122 -1.30 9.52 -10.24
N ILE A 123 -1.13 9.09 -8.99
CA ILE A 123 -0.18 9.73 -8.05
C ILE A 123 1.24 9.62 -8.59
N SER A 124 1.64 8.47 -9.15
CA SER A 124 2.99 8.28 -9.66
C SER A 124 3.32 9.20 -10.84
N ALA A 125 2.37 9.41 -11.75
CA ALA A 125 2.54 10.31 -12.89
C ALA A 125 2.65 11.78 -12.46
N VAL A 126 1.82 12.23 -11.51
CA VAL A 126 1.95 13.59 -10.95
C VAL A 126 3.28 13.76 -10.21
N THR A 127 3.71 12.73 -9.49
CA THR A 127 4.99 12.75 -8.75
C THR A 127 6.18 12.82 -9.69
N SER A 128 6.19 12.05 -10.79
CA SER A 128 7.25 12.12 -11.78
C SER A 128 7.27 13.45 -12.52
N GLN A 129 6.09 14.01 -12.83
CA GLN A 129 6.01 15.35 -13.40
C GLN A 129 6.63 16.39 -12.45
N TRP A 130 6.26 16.34 -11.17
CA TRP A 130 6.88 17.19 -10.14
C TRP A 130 8.38 16.95 -10.02
N TYR A 131 8.85 15.70 -10.11
CA TYR A 131 10.27 15.35 -9.98
C TYR A 131 11.11 15.91 -11.13
N PHE A 132 10.67 15.74 -12.39
CA PHE A 132 11.46 16.10 -13.57
C PHE A 132 11.26 17.55 -14.02
N HIS A 133 10.06 18.11 -13.87
CA HIS A 133 9.66 19.41 -14.44
C HIS A 133 9.39 20.48 -13.38
N ARG A 134 9.95 20.34 -12.16
CA ARG A 134 9.74 21.28 -11.04
C ARG A 134 10.08 22.73 -11.38
N HIS A 135 11.13 22.91 -12.18
CA HIS A 135 11.76 24.21 -12.46
C HIS A 135 11.48 24.71 -13.88
N ASP A 136 10.65 24.00 -14.65
CA ASP A 136 10.31 24.39 -16.01
C ASP A 136 9.31 25.56 -15.99
N GLN A 137 9.55 26.53 -16.88
CA GLN A 137 8.68 27.68 -17.07
C GLN A 137 7.99 27.56 -18.43
N PRO A 138 6.65 27.67 -18.51
CA PRO A 138 5.70 27.96 -17.44
C PRO A 138 5.39 26.75 -16.53
N ARG A 139 5.15 27.01 -15.24
CA ARG A 139 4.80 25.96 -14.27
C ARG A 139 3.40 25.40 -14.56
N THR A 140 3.32 24.10 -14.78
CA THR A 140 2.03 23.42 -14.94
C THR A 140 1.19 23.50 -13.66
N PRO A 141 -0.08 23.94 -13.73
CA PRO A 141 -0.92 24.04 -12.55
C PRO A 141 -1.20 22.64 -11.95
N PRO A 142 -1.08 22.45 -10.61
CA PRO A 142 -1.26 21.16 -9.95
C PRO A 142 -2.57 20.44 -10.29
N LYS A 143 -3.65 21.20 -10.49
CA LYS A 143 -4.96 20.65 -10.87
C LYS A 143 -4.93 19.98 -12.24
N ALA A 144 -4.38 20.67 -13.26
CA ALA A 144 -4.30 20.15 -14.62
C ALA A 144 -3.37 18.93 -14.72
N ALA A 145 -2.25 18.97 -13.99
CA ALA A 145 -1.35 17.82 -13.82
C ALA A 145 -2.10 16.60 -13.28
N THR A 146 -2.87 16.80 -12.20
CA THR A 146 -3.61 15.73 -11.53
C THR A 146 -4.75 15.18 -12.40
N GLU A 147 -5.47 16.06 -13.08
CA GLU A 147 -6.56 15.70 -13.99
C GLU A 147 -6.03 14.93 -15.22
N ALA A 148 -4.97 15.42 -15.85
CA ALA A 148 -4.34 14.73 -16.98
C ALA A 148 -3.81 13.35 -16.58
N ALA A 149 -3.17 13.24 -15.41
CA ALA A 149 -2.69 11.97 -14.87
C ALA A 149 -3.85 10.98 -14.61
N LEU A 150 -4.97 11.46 -14.06
CA LEU A 150 -6.16 10.64 -13.82
C LEU A 150 -6.79 10.16 -15.13
N TRP A 151 -6.94 11.05 -16.12
CA TRP A 151 -7.46 10.68 -17.43
C TRP A 151 -6.56 9.67 -18.13
N HIS A 152 -5.25 9.82 -18.03
CA HIS A 152 -4.29 8.86 -18.57
C HIS A 152 -4.35 7.49 -17.84
N ALA A 153 -4.61 7.49 -16.53
CA ALA A 153 -4.84 6.28 -15.73
C ALA A 153 -6.11 5.53 -16.17
N LEU A 154 -7.18 6.27 -16.47
CA LEU A 154 -8.48 5.71 -16.88
C LEU A 154 -8.57 5.30 -18.35
N SER A 155 -7.71 5.85 -19.20
CA SER A 155 -7.69 5.56 -20.65
C SER A 155 -6.51 4.67 -21.03
N ALA A 156 -5.37 5.28 -21.35
CA ALA A 156 -4.22 4.62 -21.97
C ALA A 156 -3.58 3.53 -21.08
N SER A 157 -3.52 3.74 -19.76
CA SER A 157 -2.89 2.79 -18.83
C SER A 157 -3.87 1.88 -18.10
N PHE A 158 -5.18 2.00 -18.36
CA PHE A 158 -6.22 1.21 -17.68
C PHE A 158 -6.05 -0.30 -17.89
N GLY A 159 -5.74 -0.73 -19.12
CA GLY A 159 -5.50 -2.14 -19.43
C GLY A 159 -4.30 -2.72 -18.67
N THR A 160 -3.22 -1.94 -18.56
CA THR A 160 -2.01 -2.29 -17.79
C THR A 160 -2.33 -2.43 -16.30
N ILE A 161 -3.14 -1.51 -15.76
CA ILE A 161 -3.59 -1.56 -14.37
C ILE A 161 -4.44 -2.81 -14.13
N CYS A 162 -5.42 -3.08 -14.99
CA CYS A 162 -6.29 -4.25 -14.87
C CYS A 162 -5.51 -5.57 -14.91
N ALA A 163 -4.57 -5.69 -15.85
CA ALA A 163 -3.71 -6.86 -15.97
C ALA A 163 -2.80 -7.02 -14.74
N SER A 164 -2.14 -5.94 -14.29
CA SER A 164 -1.29 -5.97 -13.09
C SER A 164 -2.06 -6.41 -11.85
N SER A 165 -3.27 -5.89 -11.66
CA SER A 165 -4.16 -6.25 -10.55
C SER A 165 -4.62 -7.71 -10.61
N LEU A 166 -4.96 -8.20 -11.80
CA LEU A 166 -5.34 -9.60 -11.99
C LEU A 166 -4.17 -10.55 -11.69
N PHE A 167 -2.97 -10.28 -12.25
CA PHE A 167 -1.79 -11.10 -11.98
C PHE A 167 -1.37 -11.04 -10.51
N SER A 168 -1.46 -9.87 -9.86
CA SER A 168 -1.18 -9.74 -8.43
C SER A 168 -2.14 -10.59 -7.59
N LEU A 169 -3.41 -10.61 -7.95
CA LEU A 169 -4.41 -11.46 -7.29
C LEU A 169 -4.14 -12.95 -7.53
N LEU A 170 -3.94 -13.36 -8.79
CA LEU A 170 -3.70 -14.76 -9.14
C LEU A 170 -2.42 -15.33 -8.53
N THR A 171 -1.41 -14.50 -8.29
CA THR A 171 -0.16 -14.94 -7.65
C THR A 171 -0.24 -14.94 -6.13
N ARG A 172 -0.90 -13.95 -5.51
CA ARG A 172 -0.95 -13.80 -4.04
C ARG A 172 -2.06 -14.63 -3.39
N LEU A 173 -3.20 -14.81 -4.05
CA LEU A 173 -4.33 -15.54 -3.50
C LEU A 173 -4.01 -17.03 -3.23
N PRO A 174 -3.31 -17.76 -4.14
CA PRO A 174 -2.87 -19.12 -3.85
C PRO A 174 -1.82 -19.16 -2.74
N LEU A 175 -0.93 -18.17 -2.63
CA LEU A 175 0.06 -18.10 -1.55
C LEU A 175 -0.56 -17.90 -0.16
N LEU A 176 -1.77 -17.32 -0.12
CA LEU A 176 -2.49 -17.03 1.12
C LEU A 176 -3.39 -18.20 1.55
N VAL A 177 -3.92 -18.95 0.59
CA VAL A 177 -4.85 -20.07 0.82
C VAL A 177 -4.13 -21.43 0.83
N VAL A 178 -3.06 -21.59 0.06
CA VAL A 178 -2.39 -22.87 -0.18
C VAL A 178 -1.06 -22.93 0.60
N PRO A 179 -0.75 -24.03 1.33
CA PRO A 179 0.52 -24.19 2.02
C PRO A 179 1.71 -24.06 1.05
N ARG A 180 2.79 -23.43 1.53
CA ARG A 180 4.03 -23.04 0.79
C ARG A 180 4.62 -24.09 -0.17
N ARG A 181 4.27 -25.37 -0.05
CA ARG A 181 4.79 -26.47 -0.88
C ARG A 181 4.21 -26.53 -2.29
N ILE A 182 2.95 -26.12 -2.50
CA ILE A 182 2.28 -26.16 -3.81
C ILE A 182 2.48 -24.83 -4.57
N ALA A 183 2.80 -23.75 -3.85
CA ALA A 183 3.17 -22.48 -4.47
C ALA A 183 4.34 -22.60 -5.44
N GLY A 184 5.30 -23.51 -5.17
CA GLY A 184 6.43 -23.78 -6.07
C GLY A 184 6.01 -24.32 -7.44
N THR A 185 5.01 -25.21 -7.51
CA THR A 185 4.54 -25.80 -8.76
C THR A 185 3.67 -24.84 -9.58
N ILE A 186 2.85 -24.02 -8.91
CA ILE A 186 2.08 -22.95 -9.58
C ILE A 186 3.02 -21.89 -10.17
N THR A 187 4.07 -21.53 -9.44
CA THR A 187 5.10 -20.60 -9.93
C THR A 187 5.84 -21.20 -11.13
N LEU A 188 6.16 -22.51 -11.09
CA LEU A 188 6.78 -23.24 -12.20
C LEU A 188 5.88 -23.33 -13.45
N ALA A 189 4.58 -23.60 -13.28
CA ALA A 189 3.61 -23.64 -14.37
C ALA A 189 3.41 -22.26 -15.00
N ALA A 190 3.42 -21.19 -14.21
CA ALA A 190 3.29 -19.84 -14.72
C ALA A 190 4.61 -19.32 -15.34
N TYR A 191 5.77 -19.86 -14.96
CA TYR A 191 7.05 -19.68 -15.70
C TYR A 191 7.02 -20.32 -17.10
N MET A 192 6.21 -21.36 -17.34
CA MET A 192 6.07 -21.94 -18.69
C MET A 192 5.34 -21.02 -19.68
N PHE A 193 4.53 -20.08 -19.19
CA PHE A 193 3.77 -19.14 -20.04
C PHE A 193 4.31 -17.71 -20.03
N LEU A 194 5.09 -17.30 -19.02
CA LEU A 194 5.66 -15.95 -18.88
C LEU A 194 7.17 -15.99 -18.66
N SER A 195 7.94 -15.53 -19.64
CA SER A 195 9.42 -15.42 -19.60
C SER A 195 9.98 -14.35 -18.64
N ALA A 196 9.16 -13.81 -17.74
CA ALA A 196 9.59 -12.86 -16.72
C ALA A 196 9.09 -13.36 -15.36
N PRO A 197 9.90 -13.25 -14.28
CA PRO A 197 9.47 -13.67 -12.95
C PRO A 197 8.19 -12.94 -12.56
N LEU A 198 7.13 -13.71 -12.30
CA LEU A 198 5.78 -13.20 -11.94
C LEU A 198 5.82 -12.27 -10.72
N VAL A 199 6.80 -12.50 -9.84
CA VAL A 199 7.08 -11.66 -8.67
C VAL A 199 7.41 -10.22 -9.09
N ASN A 200 8.08 -10.01 -10.22
CA ASN A 200 8.41 -8.68 -10.71
C ASN A 200 7.25 -8.03 -11.46
N LEU A 201 6.45 -8.79 -12.21
CA LEU A 201 5.24 -8.29 -12.87
C LEU A 201 4.17 -7.80 -11.87
N THR A 202 4.18 -8.37 -10.66
CA THR A 202 3.21 -8.09 -9.58
C THR A 202 3.77 -7.17 -8.50
N SER A 203 4.99 -6.67 -8.70
CA SER A 203 5.60 -5.69 -7.81
C SER A 203 4.93 -4.31 -7.99
N PRO A 204 4.59 -3.62 -6.89
CA PRO A 204 4.02 -2.27 -6.95
C PRO A 204 4.94 -1.28 -7.66
N LEU A 205 6.26 -1.51 -7.64
CA LEU A 205 7.27 -0.66 -8.29
C LEU A 205 7.22 -0.75 -9.82
N THR A 206 6.84 -1.92 -10.35
CA THR A 206 6.71 -2.15 -11.79
C THR A 206 5.50 -1.40 -12.33
N LEU A 207 4.39 -1.40 -11.61
CA LEU A 207 3.21 -0.63 -11.99
C LEU A 207 3.47 0.88 -11.93
N THR A 208 4.22 1.37 -10.93
CA THR A 208 4.62 2.79 -10.90
C THR A 208 5.55 3.16 -12.05
N TYR A 209 6.51 2.29 -12.42
CA TYR A 209 7.36 2.55 -13.58
C TYR A 209 6.55 2.56 -14.88
N ALA A 210 5.66 1.58 -15.07
CA ALA A 210 4.79 1.50 -16.23
C ALA A 210 3.87 2.72 -16.35
N ALA A 211 3.39 3.25 -15.22
CA ALA A 211 2.54 4.44 -15.19
C ALA A 211 3.31 5.73 -15.49
N ILE A 212 4.55 5.88 -14.99
CA ILE A 212 5.37 7.08 -15.20
C ILE A 212 5.78 7.21 -16.67
N PHE A 213 6.22 6.12 -17.30
CA PHE A 213 6.76 6.12 -18.67
C PHE A 213 5.77 5.62 -19.73
N SER A 214 4.53 5.32 -19.33
CA SER A 214 3.48 4.80 -20.22
C SER A 214 3.90 3.57 -21.03
N VAL A 215 4.67 2.66 -20.43
CA VAL A 215 5.18 1.44 -21.08
C VAL A 215 4.37 0.20 -20.70
N ASN A 216 4.40 -0.82 -21.57
CA ASN A 216 3.80 -2.12 -21.30
C ASN A 216 4.37 -2.78 -20.03
N LEU A 217 3.51 -3.52 -19.29
CA LEU A 217 3.89 -4.15 -18.02
C LEU A 217 5.10 -5.09 -18.14
N LYS A 218 5.19 -5.83 -19.25
CA LYS A 218 6.31 -6.76 -19.52
C LYS A 218 7.64 -6.02 -19.68
N THR A 219 7.63 -4.89 -20.40
CA THR A 219 8.80 -4.05 -20.61
C THR A 219 9.23 -3.39 -19.29
N ALA A 220 8.27 -2.83 -18.54
CA ALA A 220 8.52 -2.28 -17.22
C ALA A 220 9.16 -3.32 -16.27
N ALA A 221 8.62 -4.55 -16.24
CA ALA A 221 9.12 -5.61 -15.37
C ALA A 221 10.56 -5.99 -15.71
N ARG A 222 10.90 -6.06 -17.01
CA ARG A 222 12.25 -6.37 -17.48
C ARG A 222 13.23 -5.25 -17.11
N ILE A 223 12.85 -3.99 -17.35
CA ILE A 223 13.71 -2.84 -17.03
C ILE A 223 13.97 -2.82 -15.53
N MET A 224 12.93 -2.98 -14.71
CA MET A 224 13.06 -3.00 -13.25
C MET A 224 13.88 -4.18 -12.75
N ASP A 225 13.75 -5.37 -13.33
CA ASP A 225 14.58 -6.54 -12.94
C ASP A 225 16.07 -6.32 -13.22
N ALA A 226 16.38 -5.63 -14.32
CA ALA A 226 17.76 -5.32 -14.70
C ALA A 226 18.42 -4.26 -13.80
N GLN A 227 17.66 -3.49 -13.01
CA GLN A 227 18.22 -2.39 -12.22
C GLN A 227 19.01 -2.88 -11.00
N PRO A 228 20.33 -2.62 -10.92
CA PRO A 228 21.16 -3.08 -9.80
C PRO A 228 20.77 -2.41 -8.46
N ARG A 229 20.16 -1.23 -8.49
CA ARG A 229 19.73 -0.48 -7.29
C ARG A 229 18.50 -1.06 -6.59
N LEU A 230 17.75 -1.93 -7.28
CA LEU A 230 16.61 -2.66 -6.72
C LEU A 230 17.02 -3.98 -6.04
N LYS A 231 18.25 -4.45 -6.28
CA LYS A 231 18.79 -5.61 -5.57
C LYS A 231 18.98 -5.26 -4.09
N PRO A 232 18.75 -6.22 -3.17
CA PRO A 232 18.87 -5.97 -1.73
C PRO A 232 20.29 -5.52 -1.38
N GLY A 233 20.45 -4.21 -1.19
CA GLY A 233 21.74 -3.55 -1.00
C GLY A 233 21.60 -2.20 -0.30
N LYS A 234 22.68 -1.41 -0.29
CA LYS A 234 22.77 -0.15 0.47
C LYS A 234 21.68 0.88 0.11
N HIS A 235 21.23 0.92 -1.14
CA HIS A 235 20.20 1.86 -1.63
C HIS A 235 18.76 1.40 -1.37
N TRP A 236 18.54 0.09 -1.22
CA TRP A 236 17.22 -0.48 -0.94
C TRP A 236 16.81 -0.36 0.54
N GLN A 237 17.79 -0.38 1.46
CA GLN A 237 17.50 -0.36 2.90
C GLN A 237 16.73 0.89 3.34
N PRO A 238 17.10 2.14 2.96
CA PRO A 238 16.38 3.33 3.37
C PRO A 238 14.92 3.36 2.89
N TYR A 239 14.69 3.01 1.63
CA TYR A 239 13.35 2.87 1.04
C TYR A 239 12.51 1.85 1.82
N ARG A 240 13.05 0.65 2.06
CA ARG A 240 12.36 -0.38 2.84
C ARG A 240 12.06 0.08 4.26
N THR A 241 13.00 0.77 4.92
CA THR A 241 12.76 1.30 6.27
C THR A 241 11.70 2.40 6.29
N ALA A 242 11.62 3.26 5.28
CA ALA A 242 10.54 4.25 5.16
C ALA A 242 9.17 3.57 5.08
N LYS A 243 9.04 2.55 4.23
CA LYS A 243 7.79 1.78 4.10
C LYS A 243 7.43 1.06 5.40
N MET A 244 8.41 0.47 6.08
CA MET A 244 8.21 -0.15 7.39
C MET A 244 7.73 0.87 8.42
N VAL A 245 8.34 2.06 8.49
CA VAL A 245 7.94 3.14 9.41
C VAL A 245 6.52 3.63 9.11
N LEU A 246 6.15 3.79 7.84
CA LEU A 246 4.78 4.14 7.43
C LEU A 246 3.76 3.08 7.89
N SER A 247 4.03 1.82 7.59
CA SER A 247 3.15 0.71 7.99
C SER A 247 3.06 0.57 9.51
N ALA A 248 4.15 0.83 10.22
CA ALA A 248 4.21 0.79 11.67
C ALA A 248 3.38 1.94 12.27
N ALA A 249 3.48 3.16 11.72
CA ALA A 249 2.68 4.31 12.15
C ALA A 249 1.17 4.06 11.96
N ARG A 250 0.79 3.43 10.85
CA ARG A 250 -0.60 2.99 10.62
C ARG A 250 -1.06 1.97 11.67
N ALA A 251 -0.22 0.98 11.96
CA ALA A 251 -0.57 -0.04 12.95
C ALA A 251 -0.69 0.54 14.37
N THR A 252 0.25 1.39 14.78
CA THR A 252 0.24 1.99 16.12
C THR A 252 -0.94 2.94 16.31
N THR A 253 -1.27 3.76 15.31
CA THR A 253 -2.44 4.66 15.38
C THR A 253 -3.75 3.89 15.43
N ALA A 254 -3.93 2.85 14.60
CA ALA A 254 -5.12 2.02 14.61
C ALA A 254 -5.30 1.28 15.95
N LEU A 255 -4.22 0.69 16.48
CA LEU A 255 -4.23 0.02 17.79
C LEU A 255 -4.50 1.02 18.92
N GLY A 256 -3.88 2.20 18.87
CA GLY A 256 -4.10 3.27 19.84
C GLY A 256 -5.55 3.73 19.87
N LEU A 257 -6.17 3.95 18.71
CA LEU A 257 -7.58 4.31 18.59
C LEU A 257 -8.50 3.19 19.12
N GLY A 258 -8.24 1.94 18.77
CA GLY A 258 -9.02 0.80 19.25
C GLY A 258 -8.94 0.61 20.77
N LEU A 259 -7.75 0.70 21.35
CA LEU A 259 -7.54 0.61 22.79
C LEU A 259 -8.16 1.80 23.54
N ALA A 260 -7.99 3.03 23.03
CA ALA A 260 -8.58 4.21 23.62
C ALA A 260 -10.12 4.14 23.64
N ALA A 261 -10.74 3.69 22.54
CA ALA A 261 -12.18 3.48 22.45
C ALA A 261 -12.68 2.40 23.41
N TRP A 262 -11.95 1.27 23.51
CA TRP A 262 -12.28 0.21 24.45
C TRP A 262 -12.21 0.67 25.91
N ILE A 263 -11.14 1.38 26.29
CA ILE A 263 -10.97 1.89 27.66
C ILE A 263 -12.07 2.90 28.00
N GLN A 264 -12.41 3.82 27.08
CA GLN A 264 -13.49 4.77 27.30
C GLN A 264 -14.86 4.09 27.44
N ALA A 265 -15.17 3.11 26.57
CA ALA A 265 -16.43 2.36 26.65
C ALA A 265 -16.53 1.57 27.97
N ALA A 266 -15.42 0.97 28.41
CA ALA A 266 -15.38 0.25 29.66
C ALA A 266 -15.55 1.15 30.89
N ARG A 267 -14.97 2.36 30.88
CA ARG A 267 -15.12 3.33 31.99
C ARG A 267 -16.54 3.85 32.13
N ARG A 268 -17.25 4.06 31.02
CA ARG A 268 -18.65 4.55 31.03
C ARG A 268 -19.67 3.50 31.48
N SER A 269 -19.33 2.22 31.41
CA SER A 269 -20.28 1.13 31.69
C SER A 269 -20.44 0.78 33.17
N GLY A 270 -19.62 1.33 34.08
CA GLY A 270 -19.75 1.10 35.53
C GLY A 270 -19.65 -0.38 35.97
N THR A 271 -20.15 -0.69 37.17
CA THR A 271 -20.19 -2.02 37.80
C THR A 271 -21.03 -3.05 37.04
N ASN A 272 -21.91 -2.61 36.14
CA ASN A 272 -22.68 -3.48 35.25
C ASN A 272 -21.86 -3.70 33.97
N SER A 273 -21.02 -4.73 33.96
CA SER A 273 -20.07 -4.99 32.87
C SER A 273 -20.78 -5.13 31.51
N SER A 274 -20.78 -4.06 30.72
CA SER A 274 -21.18 -4.15 29.31
C SER A 274 -20.14 -5.00 28.59
N LEU A 275 -20.55 -6.23 28.25
CA LEU A 275 -19.79 -7.18 27.45
C LEU A 275 -19.37 -6.58 26.09
N TYR A 276 -19.91 -5.45 25.65
CA TYR A 276 -19.72 -4.90 24.31
C TYR A 276 -18.51 -3.95 24.15
N GLY A 277 -17.80 -3.61 25.23
CA GLY A 277 -16.66 -2.67 25.15
C GLY A 277 -15.56 -3.09 24.17
N TYR A 278 -15.32 -4.40 24.02
CA TYR A 278 -14.33 -4.91 23.06
C TYR A 278 -14.77 -4.71 21.59
N LEU A 279 -16.07 -4.83 21.29
CA LEU A 279 -16.61 -4.59 19.95
C LEU A 279 -16.40 -3.14 19.54
N VAL A 280 -16.67 -2.20 20.45
CA VAL A 280 -16.44 -0.76 20.20
C VAL A 280 -14.96 -0.50 19.90
N GLY A 281 -14.05 -1.14 20.63
CA GLY A 281 -12.62 -1.07 20.34
C GLY A 281 -12.23 -1.64 18.97
N MET A 282 -12.79 -2.78 18.57
CA MET A 282 -12.55 -3.39 17.26
C MET A 282 -13.07 -2.52 16.11
N ILE A 283 -14.26 -1.94 16.26
CA ILE A 283 -14.86 -1.03 15.27
C ILE A 283 -14.02 0.25 15.16
N ALA A 284 -13.65 0.87 16.28
CA ALA A 284 -12.81 2.06 16.27
C ALA A 284 -11.42 1.80 15.66
N GLY A 285 -10.81 0.65 15.97
CA GLY A 285 -9.52 0.25 15.40
C GLY A 285 -9.59 0.00 13.89
N THR A 286 -10.65 -0.64 13.38
CA THR A 286 -10.84 -0.86 11.94
C THR A 286 -11.09 0.45 11.18
N ILE A 287 -11.84 1.38 11.77
CA ILE A 287 -12.01 2.74 11.21
C ILE A 287 -10.67 3.47 11.18
N GLY A 288 -9.90 3.43 12.28
CA GLY A 288 -8.55 4.02 12.31
C GLY A 288 -7.62 3.41 11.26
N TRP A 289 -7.63 2.08 11.11
CA TRP A 289 -6.83 1.36 10.13
C TRP A 289 -7.16 1.73 8.68
N THR A 290 -8.43 1.99 8.38
CA THR A 290 -8.88 2.34 7.02
C THR A 290 -8.54 3.79 6.67
N ILE A 291 -8.85 4.75 7.55
CA ILE A 291 -8.59 6.17 7.31
C ILE A 291 -7.09 6.46 7.28
N VAL A 292 -6.33 6.02 8.30
CA VAL A 292 -4.87 6.19 8.31
C VAL A 292 -4.25 5.39 7.17
N GLY A 293 -4.86 4.26 6.79
CA GLY A 293 -4.45 3.48 5.64
C GLY A 293 -4.55 4.20 4.30
N CYS A 294 -5.52 5.11 4.15
CA CYS A 294 -5.65 5.95 2.96
C CYS A 294 -4.46 6.92 2.84
N VAL A 295 -4.14 7.61 3.94
CA VAL A 295 -3.03 8.58 4.00
C VAL A 295 -1.68 7.86 3.89
N GLU A 296 -1.49 6.76 4.62
CA GLU A 296 -0.30 5.92 4.50
C GLU A 296 -0.14 5.42 3.07
N GLY A 297 -1.20 4.88 2.45
CA GLY A 297 -1.19 4.41 1.07
C GLY A 297 -0.77 5.49 0.07
N LEU A 298 -1.27 6.72 0.22
CA LEU A 298 -0.85 7.88 -0.59
C LEU A 298 0.65 8.16 -0.46
N VAL A 299 1.15 8.36 0.77
CA VAL A 299 2.57 8.66 1.01
C VAL A 299 3.44 7.50 0.56
N SER A 300 2.97 6.27 0.74
CA SER A 300 3.62 5.04 0.30
C SER A 300 3.79 5.01 -1.22
N VAL A 301 2.81 5.49 -2.00
CA VAL A 301 2.92 5.62 -3.46
C VAL A 301 3.83 6.77 -3.87
N LEU A 302 3.78 7.91 -3.18
CA LEU A 302 4.71 9.04 -3.42
C LEU A 302 6.15 8.59 -3.27
N VAL A 303 6.46 7.84 -2.20
CA VAL A 303 7.78 7.27 -1.96
C VAL A 303 8.19 6.31 -3.07
N ASP A 304 7.28 5.45 -3.55
CA ASP A 304 7.53 4.52 -4.65
C ASP A 304 7.87 5.29 -5.94
N ALA A 305 7.09 6.31 -6.28
CA ALA A 305 7.28 7.10 -7.48
C ALA A 305 8.56 7.95 -7.45
N CYS A 306 8.90 8.55 -6.30
CA CYS A 306 10.18 9.24 -6.10
C CYS A 306 11.36 8.30 -6.24
N PHE A 307 11.27 7.10 -5.65
CA PHE A 307 12.33 6.12 -5.72
C PHE A 307 12.54 5.61 -7.15
N VAL A 308 11.46 5.34 -7.88
CA VAL A 308 11.53 4.96 -9.31
C VAL A 308 12.12 6.08 -10.15
N SER A 309 11.68 7.33 -9.95
CA SER A 309 12.21 8.50 -10.68
C SER A 309 13.70 8.71 -10.41
N TRP A 310 14.14 8.53 -9.16
CA TRP A 310 15.57 8.58 -8.78
C TRP A 310 16.40 7.44 -9.39
N ILE A 311 15.85 6.23 -9.50
CA ILE A 311 16.53 5.12 -10.19
C ILE A 311 16.70 5.43 -11.67
N VAL A 312 15.71 6.02 -12.32
CA VAL A 312 15.83 6.40 -13.74
C VAL A 312 16.78 7.57 -13.94
N ASP A 313 16.79 8.52 -13.00
CA ASP A 313 17.70 9.65 -13.00
C ASP A 313 19.15 9.30 -12.59
N ALA A 314 19.45 8.00 -12.46
CA ALA A 314 20.74 7.46 -12.06
C ALA A 314 21.91 7.95 -12.89
N ASP A 315 21.76 7.89 -14.21
CA ASP A 315 22.83 8.13 -15.16
C ASP A 315 23.09 9.64 -15.27
N ASN A 316 22.04 10.46 -15.25
CA ASN A 316 22.17 11.91 -15.18
C ASN A 316 22.80 12.36 -13.86
N THR A 317 22.44 11.71 -12.74
CA THR A 317 23.06 11.94 -11.43
C THR A 317 24.56 11.63 -11.45
N ALA A 318 24.97 10.53 -12.11
CA ALA A 318 26.37 10.18 -12.28
C ALA A 318 27.13 11.21 -13.15
N ALA A 319 26.44 11.82 -14.12
CA ALA A 319 26.95 12.91 -14.93
C ALA A 319 26.87 14.30 -14.25
N GLY A 320 26.46 14.38 -12.97
CA GLY A 320 26.38 15.63 -12.21
C GLY A 320 25.14 16.49 -12.50
N ARG A 321 24.20 16.01 -13.33
CA ARG A 321 22.94 16.70 -13.67
C ARG A 321 21.79 16.03 -12.95
N THR A 322 21.49 16.44 -11.72
CA THR A 322 20.37 15.86 -10.95
C THR A 322 19.12 16.72 -11.09
N HIS A 323 17.99 16.14 -11.51
CA HIS A 323 16.72 16.86 -11.53
C HIS A 323 16.20 17.16 -10.10
N CYS A 324 16.50 16.28 -9.14
CA CYS A 324 16.13 16.47 -7.74
C CYS A 324 17.30 16.19 -6.78
N GLN A 325 17.93 17.25 -6.26
CA GLN A 325 19.01 17.12 -5.27
C GLN A 325 18.53 16.51 -3.96
N GLU A 326 17.32 16.87 -3.51
CA GLU A 326 16.72 16.35 -2.27
C GLU A 326 16.61 14.82 -2.33
N ALA A 327 16.08 14.26 -3.43
CA ALA A 327 16.00 12.82 -3.63
C ALA A 327 17.38 12.16 -3.64
N ASN A 328 18.37 12.77 -4.30
CA ASN A 328 19.72 12.24 -4.33
C ASN A 328 20.38 12.22 -2.95
N THR A 329 20.15 13.24 -2.11
CA THR A 329 20.71 13.28 -0.75
C THR A 329 20.12 12.17 0.13
N VAL A 330 18.84 11.86 -0.07
CA VAL A 330 18.09 10.93 0.76
C VAL A 330 18.26 9.47 0.31
N PHE A 331 18.26 9.21 -1.01
CA PHE A 331 18.40 7.85 -1.58
C PHE A 331 19.85 7.48 -1.96
N GLY A 332 20.66 8.47 -2.35
CA GLY A 332 21.99 8.26 -2.93
C GLY A 332 23.16 8.28 -1.93
N ALA A 333 23.07 8.98 -0.81
CA ALA A 333 24.28 9.37 -0.09
C ALA A 333 24.83 8.34 0.92
N LEU A 334 26.10 7.97 0.74
CA LEU A 334 27.08 7.81 1.83
C LEU A 334 27.17 9.13 2.64
N PRO A 335 27.44 9.08 3.95
CA PRO A 335 27.21 10.19 4.89
C PRO A 335 27.95 11.49 4.53
N ALA A 336 27.24 12.60 4.72
CA ALA A 336 27.71 13.98 4.55
C ALA A 336 28.93 14.36 5.43
N SER A 337 29.38 13.48 6.33
CA SER A 337 30.59 13.69 7.14
C SER A 337 31.90 13.62 6.33
N ALA A 338 31.87 13.18 5.06
CA ALA A 338 33.05 13.13 4.20
C ALA A 338 33.24 14.37 3.28
N ARG A 339 32.33 15.35 3.33
CA ARG A 339 32.46 16.60 2.54
C ARG A 339 32.95 17.81 3.35
N GLY A 340 33.08 17.67 4.67
CA GLY A 340 33.54 18.75 5.56
C GLY A 340 35.06 18.84 5.78
N LEU A 341 35.87 17.93 5.21
CA LEU A 341 37.33 17.89 5.41
C LEU A 341 38.16 18.12 4.14
N GLY A 342 37.51 18.39 3.00
CA GLY A 342 38.18 18.63 1.71
C GLY A 342 38.05 20.05 1.15
N ALA A 343 37.39 20.97 1.87
CA ALA A 343 37.15 22.34 1.41
C ALA A 343 37.96 23.40 2.18
N LEU A 344 39.04 22.99 2.87
CA LEU A 344 39.97 23.89 3.56
C LEU A 344 41.45 23.63 3.20
N GLN A 345 41.73 22.99 2.07
CA GLN A 345 43.06 22.98 1.46
C GLN A 345 42.91 22.99 -0.07
N VAL A 346 42.84 24.20 -0.64
CA VAL A 346 43.76 24.80 -1.62
C VAL A 346 43.25 26.21 -1.90
#